data_AF-A0A3D1PN99-F1
#
_entry.id   AF-A0A3D1PN99-F1
#
_cell.length_a   1.000
_cell.length_b   1.000
_cell.length_c   1.000
_cell.angle_alpha   90.00
_cell.angle_beta   90.00
_cell.angle_gamma   90.00
#
_symmetry.space_group_name_H-M   'P 1'
#
loop_
_entity.id
_entity.type
_entity.pdbx_description
1 polymer ?
#
loop_
_entity_poly.entity_id
_entity_poly.type
_entity_poly.pdbx_seq_one_letter_code
_entity_poly.pdbx_strand_id
1 'polypeptide(L)'
;MEKTQITKGDMFYADLGTNIGSEQNGTRPVIIIQNDIGNKYAQTAIIVPLTKIIANKVKQPTHCIISPTDNLKHYSVALTEQIRVIDKSRLKTKIGRLNDTQIKDLDKAIITALNLKG
;
A
#
# COMPACT_ATOMS: atom_id res chain seq x y z
N MET A 1 -16.81 7.23 18.57
CA MET A 1 -16.52 6.40 17.38
C MET A 1 -15.21 5.70 17.63
N GLU A 2 -15.20 4.37 17.72
CA GLU A 2 -13.95 3.62 17.83
C GLU A 2 -13.06 3.97 16.65
N LYS A 3 -11.84 4.46 16.92
CA LYS A 3 -10.81 4.57 15.89
C LYS A 3 -10.49 3.15 15.45
N THR A 4 -10.92 2.76 14.25
CA THR A 4 -10.52 1.49 13.64
C THR A 4 -9.01 1.38 13.73
N GLN A 5 -8.51 0.35 14.42
CA GLN A 5 -7.08 0.16 14.59
C GLN A 5 -6.45 -0.10 13.22
N ILE A 6 -5.49 0.74 12.84
CA ILE A 6 -4.73 0.61 11.60
C ILE A 6 -3.58 -0.35 11.87
N THR A 7 -3.41 -1.38 11.03
CA THR A 7 -2.37 -2.38 11.20
C THR A 7 -1.69 -2.72 9.88
N LYS A 8 -0.48 -3.30 9.93
CA LYS A 8 0.26 -3.72 8.73
C LYS A 8 -0.59 -4.71 7.91
N GLY A 9 -0.65 -4.50 6.60
CA GLY A 9 -1.42 -5.32 5.67
C GLY A 9 -2.87 -4.84 5.46
N ASP A 10 -3.36 -3.90 6.26
CA ASP A 10 -4.65 -3.27 5.98
C ASP A 10 -4.60 -2.47 4.67
N MET A 11 -5.71 -2.47 3.95
CA MET A 11 -5.88 -1.74 2.70
C MET A 11 -6.92 -0.63 2.86
N PHE A 12 -6.62 0.54 2.30
CA PHE A 12 -7.49 1.71 2.33
C PHE A 12 -7.54 2.40 0.97
N TYR A 13 -8.62 3.09 0.63
CA TYR A 13 -8.50 4.23 -0.27
C TYR A 13 -7.83 5.39 0.46
N ALA A 14 -6.86 6.05 -0.19
CA ALA A 14 -6.20 7.22 0.36
C ALA A 14 -6.08 8.33 -0.68
N ASP A 15 -6.10 9.58 -0.20
CA ASP A 15 -5.84 10.76 -1.02
C ASP A 15 -4.36 11.12 -1.03
N LEU A 16 -3.68 10.80 -2.12
CA LEU A 16 -2.25 11.10 -2.29
C LEU A 16 -2.00 12.50 -2.85
N GLY A 17 -3.06 13.30 -3.05
CA GLY A 17 -2.97 14.67 -3.55
C GLY A 17 -2.42 14.75 -4.97
N THR A 18 -1.81 15.89 -5.29
CA THR A 18 -1.08 16.14 -6.54
C THR A 18 0.39 15.79 -6.36
N ASN A 19 0.97 15.10 -7.33
CA ASN A 19 2.38 14.74 -7.35
C ASN A 19 3.26 15.82 -7.96
N ILE A 20 4.56 15.67 -7.72
CA ILE A 20 5.62 16.20 -8.57
C ILE A 20 6.17 15.03 -9.42
N GLY A 21 6.30 15.22 -10.73
CA GLY A 21 6.87 14.21 -11.63
C GLY A 21 6.10 12.88 -11.64
N SER A 22 6.76 11.79 -11.25
CA SER A 22 6.25 10.41 -11.37
C SER A 22 5.72 9.80 -10.06
N GLU A 23 5.61 10.57 -8.99
CA GLU A 23 5.02 10.05 -7.74
C GLU A 23 3.57 9.59 -7.97
N GLN A 24 3.14 8.54 -7.26
CA GLN A 24 1.73 8.19 -7.26
C GLN A 24 0.88 9.28 -6.59
N ASN A 25 -0.19 9.67 -7.30
CA ASN A 25 -1.10 10.75 -6.94
C ASN A 25 -2.56 10.30 -6.98
N GLY A 26 -3.45 11.24 -6.67
CA GLY A 26 -4.90 11.09 -6.69
C GLY A 26 -5.44 10.21 -5.56
N THR A 27 -6.74 9.95 -5.61
CA THR A 27 -7.36 8.99 -4.68
C THR A 27 -7.21 7.58 -5.23
N ARG A 28 -6.51 6.71 -4.48
CA ARG A 28 -6.27 5.32 -4.91
C ARG A 28 -6.15 4.36 -3.73
N PRO A 29 -6.29 3.04 -3.99
CA PRO A 29 -6.01 2.04 -2.98
C PRO A 29 -4.54 2.06 -2.54
N VAL A 30 -4.29 1.85 -1.26
CA VAL A 30 -2.97 1.77 -0.63
C VAL A 30 -2.94 0.62 0.38
N ILE A 31 -1.76 0.06 0.63
CA ILE A 31 -1.51 -0.93 1.69
C ILE A 31 -0.69 -0.27 2.80
N ILE A 32 -1.09 -0.47 4.06
CA ILE A 32 -0.30 -0.07 5.23
C ILE A 32 0.88 -1.04 5.40
N ILE A 33 2.10 -0.50 5.44
CA ILE A 33 3.32 -1.30 5.63
C ILE A 33 4.06 -1.00 6.94
N GLN A 34 3.71 0.10 7.61
CA GLN A 34 4.26 0.46 8.92
C GLN A 34 3.87 -0.59 9.99
N ASN A 35 4.77 -0.82 10.95
CA ASN A 35 4.52 -1.72 12.07
C ASN A 35 3.37 -1.24 12.97
N ASP A 36 2.74 -2.15 13.69
CA ASP A 36 1.51 -1.87 14.45
C ASP A 36 1.71 -0.92 15.63
N ILE A 37 2.91 -0.90 16.24
CA ILE A 37 3.24 0.05 17.31
C ILE A 37 3.28 1.47 16.73
N GLY A 38 3.95 1.66 15.60
CA GLY A 38 3.94 2.92 14.86
C GLY A 38 2.54 3.33 14.46
N ASN A 39 1.75 2.41 13.92
CA ASN A 39 0.35 2.68 13.57
C ASN A 39 -0.53 3.01 14.78
N LYS A 40 -0.19 2.56 15.99
CA LYS A 40 -0.94 2.91 17.20
C LYS A 40 -0.67 4.33 17.65
N TYR A 41 0.60 4.77 17.65
CA TYR A 41 1.00 6.03 18.30
C TYR A 41 1.24 7.20 17.34
N ALA A 42 1.74 6.97 16.12
CA ALA A 42 2.03 8.04 15.18
C ALA A 42 0.74 8.63 14.56
N GLN A 43 0.75 9.90 14.16
CA GLN A 43 -0.34 10.48 13.35
C GLN A 43 -0.23 10.09 11.86
N THR A 44 0.93 9.59 11.45
CA THR A 44 1.24 9.17 10.09
C THR A 44 1.22 7.65 9.93
N ALA A 45 1.17 7.20 8.68
CA ALA A 45 1.38 5.82 8.27
C ALA A 45 2.35 5.75 7.08
N ILE A 46 3.11 4.67 6.99
CA ILE A 46 3.90 4.33 5.81
C ILE A 46 3.07 3.40 4.93
N ILE A 47 2.93 3.76 3.66
CA ILE A 47 2.06 3.05 2.71
C ILE A 47 2.79 2.66 1.43
N VAL A 48 2.24 1.67 0.74
CA VAL A 48 2.54 1.33 -0.65
C VAL A 48 1.29 1.60 -1.50
N PRO A 49 1.36 2.43 -2.56
CA PRO A 49 0.22 2.67 -3.44
C PRO A 49 -0.03 1.52 -4.40
N LEU A 50 -1.29 1.30 -4.73
CA LEU A 50 -1.74 0.35 -5.74
C LEU A 50 -2.04 1.04 -7.07
N THR A 51 -1.75 0.35 -8.17
CA THR A 51 -2.20 0.70 -9.53
C THR A 51 -2.95 -0.47 -10.14
N LYS A 52 -3.96 -0.21 -10.97
CA LYS A 52 -4.58 -1.25 -11.80
C LYS A 52 -3.52 -1.88 -12.71
N ILE A 53 -3.56 -3.20 -12.90
CA ILE A 53 -2.77 -3.87 -13.94
C ILE A 53 -3.26 -3.41 -15.30
N ILE A 54 -2.35 -2.87 -16.10
CA ILE A 54 -2.54 -2.60 -17.52
C ILE A 54 -1.58 -3.56 -18.23
N ALA A 55 -2.08 -4.30 -19.22
CA ALA A 55 -1.43 -5.48 -19.83
C ALA A 55 0.02 -5.27 -20.32
N ASN A 56 0.50 -4.03 -20.38
CA ASN A 56 1.84 -3.66 -20.86
C ASN A 56 2.81 -3.20 -19.76
N LYS A 57 2.45 -3.30 -18.46
CA LYS A 57 3.40 -2.97 -17.39
C LYS A 57 4.39 -4.13 -17.20
N VAL A 58 5.66 -3.84 -17.52
CA VAL A 58 6.82 -4.70 -17.24
C VAL A 58 6.77 -5.11 -15.77
N LYS A 59 6.80 -6.43 -15.51
CA LYS A 59 6.88 -6.96 -14.13
C LYS A 59 8.27 -6.65 -13.57
N GLN A 60 8.36 -5.68 -12.66
CA GLN A 60 9.60 -5.39 -11.95
C GLN A 60 9.69 -6.23 -10.67
N PRO A 61 10.89 -6.52 -10.16
CA PRO A 61 11.06 -7.19 -8.86
C PRO A 61 10.42 -6.45 -7.67
N THR A 62 10.19 -5.14 -7.81
CA THR A 62 9.52 -4.29 -6.82
C THR A 62 7.98 -4.32 -6.93
N HIS A 63 7.44 -5.11 -7.85
CA HIS A 63 6.00 -5.21 -8.06
C HIS A 63 5.44 -6.44 -7.35
N CYS A 64 4.39 -6.23 -6.53
CA CYS A 64 3.64 -7.31 -5.92
C CYS A 64 2.19 -7.31 -6.43
N ILE A 65 1.71 -8.43 -6.97
CA ILE A 65 0.36 -8.55 -7.53
C ILE A 65 -0.64 -8.79 -6.40
N ILE A 66 -1.69 -7.96 -6.36
CA ILE A 66 -2.80 -8.06 -5.43
C ILE A 66 -4.05 -8.50 -6.20
N SER A 67 -4.59 -9.65 -5.81
CA SER A 67 -5.84 -10.18 -6.36
C SER A 67 -7.04 -9.31 -5.96
N PRO A 68 -8.11 -9.28 -6.79
CA PRO A 68 -9.37 -8.66 -6.42
C PRO A 68 -9.90 -9.17 -5.07
N THR A 69 -10.58 -8.29 -4.36
CA THR A 69 -11.39 -8.60 -3.16
C THR A 69 -12.77 -7.95 -3.33
N ASP A 70 -13.69 -8.18 -2.39
CA ASP A 70 -15.03 -7.57 -2.44
C ASP A 70 -14.99 -6.04 -2.63
N ASN A 71 -13.97 -5.38 -2.10
CA ASN A 71 -13.80 -3.92 -2.18
C ASN A 71 -12.61 -3.48 -3.06
N LEU A 72 -11.92 -4.42 -3.72
CA LEU A 72 -10.90 -4.16 -4.73
C LEU A 72 -11.30 -4.84 -6.05
N LYS A 73 -11.90 -4.09 -6.97
CA LYS A 73 -12.58 -4.63 -8.16
C LYS A 73 -11.68 -5.29 -9.21
N HIS A 74 -10.38 -5.01 -9.19
CA HIS A 74 -9.46 -5.41 -10.25
C HIS A 74 -8.14 -5.88 -9.69
N TYR A 75 -7.47 -6.77 -10.45
CA TYR A 75 -6.07 -7.05 -10.22
C TYR A 75 -5.28 -5.74 -10.20
N SER A 76 -4.54 -5.59 -9.11
CA SER A 76 -3.75 -4.41 -8.83
C SER A 76 -2.30 -4.80 -8.59
N VAL A 77 -1.39 -3.85 -8.73
CA VAL A 77 0.02 -4.02 -8.42
C VAL A 77 0.38 -3.01 -7.34
N ALA A 78 1.00 -3.50 -6.27
CA ALA A 78 1.69 -2.70 -5.28
C ALA A 78 3.05 -2.30 -5.83
N LEU A 79 3.31 -1.00 -5.89
CA LEU A 79 4.52 -0.39 -6.42
C LEU A 79 5.44 -0.07 -5.25
N THR A 80 6.31 -0.99 -4.82
CA THR A 80 7.15 -0.77 -3.62
C THR A 80 8.23 0.29 -3.85
N GLU A 81 8.50 0.66 -5.11
CA GLU A 81 9.31 1.83 -5.47
C GLU A 81 8.60 3.18 -5.24
N GLN A 82 7.33 3.16 -4.82
CA GLN A 82 6.50 4.34 -4.54
C GLN A 82 6.06 4.41 -3.06
N ILE A 83 6.81 3.76 -2.16
CA ILE A 83 6.59 3.87 -0.71
C ILE A 83 6.62 5.34 -0.28
N ARG A 84 5.65 5.76 0.55
CA ARG A 84 5.67 7.09 1.16
C ARG A 84 4.98 7.13 2.50
N VAL A 85 5.32 8.15 3.27
CA VAL A 85 4.61 8.53 4.50
C VAL A 85 3.39 9.38 4.11
N ILE A 86 2.25 9.12 4.75
CA ILE A 86 1.05 9.97 4.67
C ILE A 86 0.51 10.25 6.06
N ASP A 87 -0.15 11.39 6.23
CA ASP A 87 -0.98 11.64 7.41
C ASP A 87 -2.22 10.74 7.39
N LYS A 88 -2.65 10.22 8.55
CA LYS A 88 -3.82 9.33 8.62
C LYS A 88 -5.13 10.00 8.21
N SER A 89 -5.22 11.34 8.23
CA SER A 89 -6.36 12.07 7.66
C SER A 89 -6.54 11.86 6.16
N ARG A 90 -5.50 11.41 5.46
CA ARG A 90 -5.58 11.04 4.02
C ARG A 90 -6.22 9.68 3.80
N LEU A 91 -6.32 8.83 4.83
CA LEU A 91 -7.00 7.54 4.74
C LEU A 91 -8.52 7.77 4.74
N LYS A 92 -9.18 7.23 3.72
CA LYS A 92 -10.62 7.26 3.54
C LYS A 92 -11.20 5.92 4.01
N THR A 93 -11.75 5.15 3.09
CA THR A 93 -12.44 3.89 3.40
C THR A 93 -11.47 2.71 3.51
N LYS A 94 -11.58 1.90 4.58
CA LYS A 94 -10.92 0.59 4.66
C LYS A 94 -11.57 -0.37 3.65
N ILE A 95 -10.77 -1.01 2.82
CA ILE A 95 -11.25 -1.89 1.73
C ILE A 95 -10.82 -3.35 1.92
N GLY A 96 -10.20 -3.69 3.06
CA GLY A 96 -9.86 -5.05 3.41
C GLY A 96 -8.47 -5.15 3.99
N ARG A 97 -7.91 -6.36 3.89
CA ARG A 97 -6.61 -6.71 4.43
C ARG A 97 -5.99 -7.80 3.57
N LEU A 98 -4.68 -7.72 3.38
CA LEU A 98 -3.91 -8.80 2.80
C LEU A 98 -3.86 -10.02 3.73
N ASN A 99 -3.85 -11.21 3.16
CA ASN A 99 -3.53 -12.42 3.92
C ASN A 99 -2.02 -12.55 4.16
N ASP A 100 -1.61 -13.45 5.04
CA ASP A 100 -0.21 -13.60 5.46
C ASP A 100 0.74 -13.93 4.30
N THR A 101 0.29 -14.70 3.31
CA THR A 101 1.09 -15.02 2.12
C THR A 101 1.33 -13.77 1.29
N GLN A 102 0.30 -12.97 1.05
CA GLN A 102 0.41 -11.69 0.33
C GLN A 102 1.30 -10.70 1.08
N ILE A 103 1.23 -10.66 2.42
CA ILE A 103 2.10 -9.80 3.23
C ILE A 103 3.56 -10.24 3.06
N LYS A 104 3.86 -11.55 3.07
CA LYS A 104 5.22 -12.07 2.83
C LYS A 104 5.76 -11.70 1.44
N ASP A 105 4.93 -11.78 0.41
CA ASP A 105 5.35 -11.42 -0.95
C ASP A 105 5.55 -9.92 -1.12
N LEU A 106 4.71 -9.10 -0.46
CA LEU A 106 4.92 -7.67 -0.37
C LEU A 106 6.24 -7.34 0.36
N ASP A 107 6.53 -8.01 1.47
CA ASP A 107 7.76 -7.80 2.24
C ASP A 107 9.02 -8.11 1.42
N LYS A 108 9.01 -9.19 0.62
CA LYS A 108 10.11 -9.48 -0.33
C LYS A 108 10.30 -8.33 -1.33
N ALA A 109 9.22 -7.83 -1.92
CA ALA A 109 9.28 -6.73 -2.87
C ALA A 109 9.77 -5.42 -2.22
N ILE A 110 9.45 -5.18 -0.94
CA ILE A 110 9.96 -4.04 -0.16
C ILE A 110 11.46 -4.19 0.10
N ILE A 111 11.91 -5.38 0.52
CA ILE A 111 13.32 -5.70 0.75
C ILE A 111 14.12 -5.44 -0.53
N THR A 112 13.61 -5.88 -1.69
CA THR A 112 14.23 -5.61 -2.99
C THR A 112 14.25 -4.12 -3.33
N ALA A 113 13.14 -3.40 -3.18
CA ALA A 113 13.08 -1.97 -3.50
C ALA A 113 14.01 -1.10 -2.64
N LEU A 114 14.21 -1.49 -1.38
CA LEU A 114 15.06 -0.77 -0.43
C LEU A 114 16.47 -1.33 -0.32
N ASN A 115 16.82 -2.36 -1.12
CA ASN A 115 18.10 -3.06 -1.07
C ASN A 115 18.50 -3.50 0.36
N LEU A 116 17.52 -4.04 1.10
CA LEU A 116 17.73 -4.55 2.46
C LEU A 116 18.19 -6.01 2.42
N LYS A 117 18.90 -6.45 3.46
CA LYS A 117 19.22 -7.87 3.67
C LYS A 117 18.09 -8.49 4.50
N GLY A 118 17.51 -9.58 3.99
CA GLY A 118 16.47 -10.37 4.65
C GLY A 118 17.05 -11.41 5.59
#